data_AF-A0A944FND4-F1
#
_entry.id   AF-A0A944FND4-F1
#
_cell.length_a   1.000
_cell.length_b   1.000
_cell.length_c   1.000
_cell.angle_alpha   90.00
_cell.angle_beta   90.00
_cell.angle_gamma   90.00
#
_symmetry.space_group_name_H-M   'P 1'
#
loop_
_entity.id
_entity.type
_entity.pdbx_description
1 polymer ?
#
loop_
_entity_poly.entity_id
_entity_poly.type
_entity_poly.pdbx_seq_one_letter_code
_entity_poly.pdbx_strand_id
1 'polypeptide(L)'
;LTHCQARNKEALSFAFNASLTSVNLARAFARQQGMVLSVGSTETLLHNAAMVDRFIAMSGKSPNMRLNNTDFKGLLFYGVRAAV
;
A
#
# COMPACT_ATOMS: atom_id res chain seq x y z
N LEU A 1 -8.53 -6.42 -23.80
CA LEU A 1 -7.83 -6.01 -22.57
C LEU A 1 -8.50 -4.86 -21.79
N THR A 2 -9.65 -4.33 -22.19
CA THR A 2 -10.27 -3.13 -21.56
C THR A 2 -11.72 -3.35 -21.09
N HIS A 3 -12.15 -4.60 -20.85
CA HIS A 3 -13.52 -4.89 -20.42
C HIS A 3 -13.76 -4.74 -18.91
N CYS A 4 -12.71 -4.62 -18.10
CA CYS A 4 -12.79 -4.55 -16.63
C CYS A 4 -12.70 -3.13 -16.06
N GLN A 5 -12.41 -2.12 -16.89
CA GLN A 5 -12.39 -0.73 -16.46
C GLN A 5 -13.74 -0.07 -16.71
N ALA A 6 -14.15 0.82 -15.81
CA ALA A 6 -15.33 1.65 -16.00
C ALA A 6 -15.18 2.43 -17.32
N ARG A 7 -16.19 2.35 -18.19
CA ARG A 7 -16.22 3.08 -19.48
C ARG A 7 -16.65 4.53 -19.33
N ASN A 8 -17.15 4.90 -18.16
CA ASN A 8 -17.56 6.26 -17.82
C ASN A 8 -16.31 7.07 -17.42
N LYS A 9 -16.09 8.20 -18.10
CA LYS A 9 -14.89 9.04 -17.95
C LYS A 9 -14.83 9.68 -16.57
N GLU A 10 -15.97 10.07 -16.04
CA GLU A 10 -16.12 10.74 -14.75
C GLU A 10 -15.78 9.77 -13.61
N ALA A 11 -16.27 8.53 -13.70
CA ALA A 11 -15.96 7.45 -12.76
C ALA A 11 -14.47 7.11 -12.77
N LEU A 12 -13.86 7.06 -13.96
CA LEU A 12 -12.43 6.81 -14.11
C LEU A 12 -11.59 7.97 -13.52
N SER A 13 -11.98 9.21 -13.82
CA SER A 13 -11.35 10.42 -13.25
C SER A 13 -11.44 10.43 -11.72
N PHE A 14 -12.61 10.13 -11.17
CA PHE A 14 -12.81 10.02 -9.73
C PHE A 14 -11.90 8.95 -9.12
N ALA A 15 -11.87 7.74 -9.70
CA ALA A 15 -11.06 6.64 -9.19
C ALA A 15 -9.56 6.98 -9.16
N PHE A 16 -9.03 7.61 -10.22
CA PHE A 16 -7.63 8.03 -10.26
C PHE A 16 -7.33 9.13 -9.23
N ASN A 17 -8.18 10.15 -9.12
CA ASN A 17 -7.99 11.22 -8.15
C ASN A 17 -8.09 10.72 -6.71
N ALA A 18 -9.04 9.84 -6.42
CA ALA A 18 -9.19 9.20 -5.11
C ALA A 18 -7.93 8.39 -4.77
N SER A 19 -7.47 7.54 -5.70
CA SER A 19 -6.25 6.72 -5.51
C SER A 19 -5.02 7.58 -5.24
N LEU A 20 -4.78 8.62 -6.06
CA LEU A 20 -3.63 9.50 -5.89
C LEU A 20 -3.71 10.29 -4.57
N THR A 21 -4.91 10.73 -4.18
CA THR A 21 -5.14 11.41 -2.89
C THR A 21 -4.82 10.48 -1.73
N SER A 22 -5.28 9.23 -1.75
CA SER A 22 -4.98 8.25 -0.70
C SER A 22 -3.48 8.00 -0.55
N VAL A 23 -2.74 7.85 -1.66
CA VAL A 23 -1.28 7.66 -1.63
C VAL A 23 -0.59 8.91 -1.06
N ASN A 24 -1.02 10.11 -1.45
CA ASN A 24 -0.45 11.36 -0.93
C ASN A 24 -0.72 11.57 0.57
N LEU A 25 -1.92 11.21 1.06
CA LEU A 25 -2.24 11.24 2.48
C LEU A 25 -1.36 10.28 3.27
N ALA A 26 -1.22 9.02 2.80
CA ALA A 26 -0.33 8.05 3.43
C ALA A 26 1.14 8.53 3.46
N ARG A 27 1.59 9.17 2.38
CA ARG A 27 2.93 9.76 2.29
C ARG A 27 3.11 10.93 3.25
N ALA A 28 2.11 11.80 3.39
CA ALA A 28 2.13 12.90 4.34
C ALA A 28 2.21 12.39 5.78
N PHE A 29 1.42 11.36 6.10
CA PHE A 29 1.48 10.68 7.40
C PHE A 29 2.87 10.06 7.64
N ALA A 30 3.44 9.36 6.66
CA ALA A 30 4.78 8.79 6.77
C ALA A 30 5.83 9.86 7.09
N ARG A 31 5.74 11.05 6.46
CA ARG A 31 6.62 12.19 6.77
C ARG A 31 6.45 12.70 8.20
N GLN A 32 5.21 12.74 8.72
CA GLN A 32 4.95 13.10 10.12
C GLN A 32 5.58 12.10 11.10
N GLN A 33 5.70 10.83 10.70
CA GLN A 33 6.38 9.78 11.47
C GLN A 33 7.90 9.72 11.22
N GLY A 34 8.49 10.71 10.53
CA GLY A 34 9.92 10.79 10.25
C GLY A 34 10.40 9.92 9.08
N MET A 35 9.50 9.35 8.28
CA MET A 35 9.83 8.55 7.11
C MET A 35 9.71 9.35 5.82
N VAL A 36 10.81 9.45 5.06
CA VAL A 36 10.80 10.09 3.74
C VAL A 36 10.60 9.02 2.67
N LEU A 37 9.40 9.01 2.08
CA LEU A 37 9.04 8.08 1.00
C LEU A 37 8.79 8.83 -0.31
N SER A 38 9.15 8.21 -1.43
CA SER A 38 8.67 8.60 -2.76
C SER A 38 7.20 8.18 -2.93
N VAL A 39 6.48 8.74 -3.91
CA VAL A 39 5.09 8.32 -4.21
C VAL A 39 5.03 6.83 -4.53
N GLY A 40 5.94 6.33 -5.38
CA GLY A 40 6.01 4.91 -5.73
C GLY A 40 6.40 4.02 -4.54
N SER A 41 7.27 4.48 -3.65
CA SER A 41 7.61 3.76 -2.41
C SER A 41 6.40 3.67 -1.48
N THR A 42 5.60 4.74 -1.37
CA THR A 42 4.36 4.74 -0.58
C THR A 42 3.32 3.79 -1.17
N GLU A 43 3.14 3.80 -2.49
CA GLU A 43 2.24 2.88 -3.18
C GLU A 43 2.65 1.42 -2.97
N THR A 44 3.94 1.12 -3.13
CA THR A 44 4.51 -0.22 -2.90
C THR A 44 4.26 -0.69 -1.46
N LEU A 45 4.49 0.17 -0.48
CA LEU A 45 4.27 -0.13 0.94
C LEU A 45 2.79 -0.44 1.23
N LEU A 46 1.88 0.39 0.72
CA LEU A 46 0.43 0.17 0.86
C LEU A 46 -0.02 -1.13 0.18
N HIS A 47 0.51 -1.41 -1.01
CA HIS A 47 0.22 -2.64 -1.73
C HIS A 47 0.69 -3.88 -0.95
N ASN A 48 1.92 -3.88 -0.47
CA ASN A 48 2.47 -4.97 0.34
C ASN A 48 1.65 -5.19 1.61
N ALA A 49 1.26 -4.12 2.30
CA ALA A 49 0.40 -4.20 3.49
C ALA A 49 -0.92 -4.92 3.17
N ALA A 50 -1.58 -4.56 2.06
CA ALA A 50 -2.81 -5.20 1.62
C ALA A 50 -2.62 -6.67 1.22
N MET A 51 -1.49 -7.02 0.58
CA MET A 51 -1.18 -8.41 0.22
C MET A 51 -0.93 -9.28 1.45
N VAL A 52 -0.16 -8.77 2.41
CA VAL A 52 0.14 -9.49 3.64
C VAL A 52 -1.14 -9.68 4.47
N ASP A 53 -1.98 -8.66 4.57
CA ASP A 53 -3.28 -8.74 5.26
C ASP A 53 -4.16 -9.84 4.64
N ARG A 54 -4.30 -9.85 3.31
CA ARG A 54 -5.02 -10.91 2.60
C ARG A 54 -4.43 -12.30 2.81
N PHE A 55 -3.10 -12.42 2.73
CA PHE A 55 -2.42 -13.69 2.94
C PHE A 55 -2.71 -14.24 4.34
N ILE A 56 -2.62 -13.39 5.37
CA ILE A 56 -2.93 -13.76 6.75
C ILE A 56 -4.40 -14.17 6.89
N ALA A 57 -5.32 -13.36 6.39
CA ALA A 57 -6.77 -13.64 6.44
C ALA A 57 -7.11 -14.99 5.80
N MET A 58 -6.53 -15.30 4.63
CA MET A 58 -6.74 -16.56 3.94
C MET A 58 -6.04 -17.76 4.61
N SER A 59 -4.94 -17.53 5.32
CA SER A 59 -4.18 -18.60 5.98
C SER A 59 -4.86 -19.17 7.23
N GLY A 60 -5.92 -18.54 7.74
CA GLY A 60 -6.61 -18.92 8.98
C GLY A 60 -5.76 -18.75 10.25
N LYS A 61 -4.56 -18.14 10.13
CA LYS A 61 -3.66 -17.88 11.26
C LYS A 61 -3.98 -16.53 11.89
N SER A 62 -3.98 -16.46 13.22
CA SER A 62 -4.17 -15.20 13.93
C SER A 62 -3.00 -14.23 13.66
N PRO A 63 -3.27 -12.96 13.28
CA PRO A 63 -2.24 -11.95 13.05
C PRO A 63 -1.41 -11.62 14.30
N ASN A 64 -1.93 -11.97 15.48
CA ASN A 64 -1.37 -11.59 16.79
C ASN A 64 0.01 -12.20 17.12
N MET A 65 0.63 -13.00 16.24
CA MET A 65 1.97 -13.55 16.49
C MET A 65 3.14 -12.72 15.91
N ARG A 66 2.93 -11.69 15.07
CA ARG A 66 4.02 -11.24 14.17
C ARG A 66 4.22 -9.75 13.88
N LEU A 67 3.54 -8.81 14.56
CA LEU A 67 3.79 -7.37 14.34
C LEU A 67 5.25 -6.94 14.58
N ASN A 68 6.02 -7.72 15.35
CA ASN A 68 7.44 -7.49 15.59
C ASN A 68 8.38 -8.58 15.03
N ASN A 69 7.90 -9.42 14.10
CA ASN A 69 8.74 -10.43 13.46
C ASN A 69 9.50 -9.81 12.26
N THR A 70 10.81 -10.07 12.18
CA THR A 70 11.69 -9.60 11.11
C THR A 70 11.18 -9.95 9.71
N ASP A 71 10.57 -11.13 9.54
CA ASP A 71 10.00 -11.59 8.27
C ASP A 71 8.85 -10.68 7.82
N PHE A 72 7.97 -10.30 8.75
CA PHE A 72 6.82 -9.44 8.45
C PHE A 72 7.27 -8.06 8.00
N LYS A 73 8.26 -7.48 8.68
CA LYS A 73 8.87 -6.22 8.26
C LYS A 73 9.53 -6.36 6.88
N GLY A 74 10.23 -7.48 6.62
CA GLY A 74 10.82 -7.76 5.31
C GLY A 74 9.79 -7.80 4.18
N LEU A 75 8.67 -8.50 4.39
CA LEU A 75 7.55 -8.57 3.44
C LEU A 75 6.87 -7.20 3.25
N LEU A 76 6.65 -6.46 4.34
CA LEU A 76 6.02 -5.14 4.29
C LEU A 76 6.87 -4.14 3.50
N PHE A 77 8.19 -4.13 3.72
CA PHE A 77 9.12 -3.22 3.06
C PHE A 77 9.74 -3.76 1.77
N TYR A 78 9.27 -4.92 1.28
CA TYR A 78 9.81 -5.52 0.06
C TYR A 78 9.66 -4.58 -1.15
N GLY A 79 10.78 -4.25 -1.81
CA GLY A 79 10.80 -3.33 -2.95
C GLY A 79 10.60 -1.85 -2.59
N VAL A 80 10.36 -1.51 -1.31
CA VAL A 80 10.29 -0.12 -0.85
C VAL A 80 11.69 0.46 -0.85
N ARG A 81 11.98 1.34 -1.81
CA ARG A 81 13.24 2.09 -1.83
C ARG A 81 13.14 3.25 -0.83
N ALA A 82 14.09 3.33 0.10
CA ALA A 82 14.27 4.54 0.89
C ALA A 82 14.57 5.70 -0.07
N ALA A 83 13.92 6.84 0.14
CA ALA A 83 14.40 8.07 -0.48
C ALA A 83 15.71 8.43 0.24
N VAL A 84 16.82 8.45 -0.50
CA VAL A 84 18.09 9.04 -0.05
C VAL A 84 17.90 10.54 0.16
#